data_AF-A0AAU0VY20-F1
#
_entry.id   AF-A0AAU0VY20-F1
#
_cell.length_a   1.000
_cell.length_b   1.000
_cell.length_c   1.000
_cell.angle_alpha   90.00
_cell.angle_beta   90.00
_cell.angle_gamma   90.00
#
_symmetry.space_group_name_H-M   'P 1'
#
loop_
_entity.id
_entity.type
_entity.pdbx_description
1 polymer ?
#
loop_
_entity_poly.entity_id
_entity_poly.type
_entity_poly.pdbx_seq_one_letter_code
_entity_poly.pdbx_strand_id
1 'polypeptide(L)' 'MAKYVVTATSRTGQKVNAVTGGPSDQKAIYSTKELREFKAAAAADPRDLDVTVRPLD' A
#
# COMPACT_ATOMS: atom_id res chain seq x y z
N MET A 1 15.05 0.46 -10.69
CA MET A 1 14.32 1.70 -10.38
C MET A 1 12.90 1.34 -9.96
N ALA A 2 12.32 2.05 -8.98
CA ALA A 2 10.92 1.83 -8.59
C ALA A 2 10.01 2.17 -9.77
N LYS A 3 9.05 1.31 -10.06
CA LYS A 3 8.08 1.47 -11.16
C LYS A 3 6.77 2.08 -10.69
N TYR A 4 6.43 1.89 -9.41
CA TYR A 4 5.22 2.43 -8.81
C TYR A 4 5.50 2.88 -7.39
N VAL A 5 4.72 3.85 -6.92
CA VAL A 5 4.50 4.12 -5.51
C VAL A 5 3.07 3.74 -5.20
N VAL A 6 2.90 2.89 -4.20
CA VAL A 6 1.58 2.53 -3.68
C VAL A 6 1.38 3.22 -2.35
N THR A 7 0.18 3.76 -2.17
CA THR A 7 -0.29 4.30 -0.89
C THR A 7 -1.39 3.39 -0.41
N ALA A 8 -1.24 2.80 0.79
CA ALA A 8 -2.28 2.04 1.45
C ALA A 8 -2.83 2.86 2.62
N THR A 9 -4.14 3.08 2.65
CA THR A 9 -4.81 3.86 3.70
C THR A 9 -5.92 3.02 4.32
N SER A 10 -5.89 2.81 5.63
CA SER A 10 -6.96 2.11 6.35
C SER A 10 -8.21 2.97 6.41
N ARG A 11 -9.33 2.45 5.90
CA ARG A 11 -10.64 3.10 5.99
C ARG A 11 -11.22 3.07 7.40
N THR A 12 -10.76 2.13 8.21
CA THR A 12 -11.17 1.98 9.62
C THR A 12 -10.35 2.85 10.57
N GLY A 13 -9.36 3.59 10.06
CA GLY A 13 -8.43 4.39 10.87
C GLY A 13 -7.40 3.56 11.63
N GLN A 14 -7.31 2.26 11.36
CA GLN A 14 -6.31 1.39 11.97
C GLN A 14 -4.91 1.73 11.46
N LYS A 15 -3.91 1.52 12.31
CA LYS A 15 -2.53 1.89 12.00
C LYS A 15 -1.99 1.03 10.85
N VAL A 16 -1.50 1.68 9.80
CA VAL A 16 -0.86 1.04 8.65
C VAL A 16 0.64 1.28 8.69
N ASN A 17 1.06 2.52 8.92
CA ASN A 17 2.46 2.86 9.03
C ASN A 17 2.96 2.61 10.47
N ALA A 18 3.88 1.66 10.61
CA ALA A 18 4.45 1.28 11.91
C ALA A 18 5.39 2.33 12.51
N VAL A 19 5.93 3.24 11.70
CA VAL A 19 6.88 4.30 12.11
C VAL A 19 6.14 5.52 12.65
N THR A 20 5.18 6.04 11.87
CA THR A 20 4.41 7.24 12.24
C THR A 20 3.18 6.91 13.07
N GLY A 21 2.77 5.64 13.11
CA GLY A 21 1.52 5.20 13.72
C GLY A 21 0.28 5.70 12.99
N GLY A 22 0.43 6.23 11.77
CA GLY A 22 -0.66 6.77 10.97
C GLY A 22 -1.49 5.69 10.25
N PRO A 23 -2.72 6.01 9.83
CA PRO A 23 -3.57 5.09 9.11
C PRO A 23 -3.19 4.94 7.63
N SER A 24 -2.12 5.59 7.18
CA SER A 24 -1.66 5.52 5.79
C SER A 24 -0.17 5.23 5.73
N ASP A 25 0.23 4.38 4.79
CA ASP A 25 1.63 4.09 4.49
C ASP A 25 1.92 4.14 2.99
N GLN A 26 3.17 4.41 2.62
CA GLN A 26 3.62 4.43 1.22
C GLN A 26 4.76 3.44 1.01
N LYS A 27 4.70 2.70 -0.10
CA LYS A 27 5.73 1.74 -0.50
C LYS A 27 6.11 1.91 -1.97
N ALA A 28 7.41 1.90 -2.24
CA ALA A 28 7.94 1.79 -3.59
C ALA A 28 7.87 0.33 -4.07
N ILE A 29 7.38 0.13 -5.29
CA ILE A 29 7.20 -1.18 -5.92
C ILE A 29 8.04 -1.25 -7.18
N TYR A 30 8.79 -2.34 -7.35
CA TYR A 30 9.81 -2.46 -8.39
C TYR A 30 9.39 -3.38 -9.55
N SER A 31 8.30 -4.12 -9.38
CA SER A 31 7.78 -5.03 -10.41
C SER A 31 6.25 -5.12 -10.42
N THR A 32 5.68 -5.57 -11.54
CA THR A 32 4.24 -5.84 -11.66
C THR A 32 3.79 -7.02 -10.81
N LYS A 33 4.67 -8.01 -10.59
CA LYS A 33 4.44 -9.14 -9.68
C LYS A 33 4.27 -8.64 -8.25
N GLU A 34 5.21 -7.83 -7.77
CA GLU A 34 5.14 -7.24 -6.43
C GLU A 34 3.90 -6.35 -6.25
N LEU A 35 3.51 -5.58 -7.28
CA LEU A 35 2.27 -4.79 -7.25
C LEU A 35 1.03 -5.68 -7.07
N ARG A 36 0.99 -6.82 -7.75
CA ARG A 36 -0.12 -7.78 -7.65
C ARG A 36 -0.17 -8.41 -6.26
N GLU A 37 0.97 -8.84 -5.73
CA GLU A 37 1.09 -9.38 -4.38
C GLU A 37 0.67 -8.37 -3.32
N PHE A 38 1.06 -7.10 -3.48
CA PHE A 38 0.66 -6.02 -2.57
C PHE A 38 -0.85 -5.79 -2.60
N LYS A 39 -1.47 -5.73 -3.78
CA LYS A 39 -2.93 -5.57 -3.90
C LYS A 39 -3.69 -6.74 -3.30
N ALA A 40 -3.21 -7.98 -3.51
CA ALA A 40 -3.83 -9.17 -2.93
C ALA A 40 -3.74 -9.18 -1.40
N ALA A 41 -2.58 -8.82 -0.85
CA ALA A 41 -2.40 -8.68 0.60
C ALA A 41 -3.30 -7.58 1.19
N ALA A 42 -3.39 -6.43 0.52
CA ALA A 42 -4.23 -5.33 0.98
C ALA A 42 -5.73 -5.67 0.95
N ALA A 43 -6.19 -6.43 -0.05
CA ALA A 43 -7.58 -6.90 -0.13
C ALA A 43 -7.94 -7.91 0.97
N ALA A 44 -6.96 -8.68 1.47
CA ALA A 44 -7.14 -9.64 2.56
C ALA A 44 -6.87 -9.03 3.95
N ASP A 45 -6.50 -7.75 4.01
CA ASP A 45 -6.09 -7.11 5.25
C ASP A 45 -7.32 -6.73 6.10
N PRO A 46 -7.38 -7.12 7.39
CA PRO A 46 -8.50 -6.81 8.26
C PRO A 46 -8.68 -5.31 8.53
N ARG A 47 -7.69 -4.47 8.19
CA ARG A 47 -7.72 -3.02 8.35
C ARG A 47 -8.58 -2.30 7.31
N ASP A 48 -9.13 -3.02 6.32
CA ASP A 48 -9.86 -2.48 5.17
C ASP A 48 -9.06 -1.39 4.45
N LEU A 49 -8.02 -1.82 3.73
CA LEU A 49 -7.04 -0.93 3.11
C LEU A 49 -7.52 -0.45 1.73
N ASP A 50 -7.61 0.87 1.57
CA ASP A 50 -7.74 1.53 0.28
C ASP A 50 -6.35 1.70 -0.35
N VAL A 51 -6.14 1.14 -1.54
CA VAL A 51 -4.83 1.18 -2.22
C VAL A 51 -4.87 2.08 -3.44
N THR A 52 -4.09 3.16 -3.40
CA THR A 52 -3.83 4.02 -4.55
C THR A 52 -2.48 3.66 -5.17
N VAL A 53 -2.41 3.58 -6.50
CA VAL A 53 -1.18 3.28 -7.24
C VAL A 53 -0.81 4.47 -8.11
N ARG A 54 0.42 4.96 -7.97
CA ARG A 54 1.01 5.98 -8.84
C ARG A 54 2.19 5.38 -9.60
N PRO A 55 2.16 5.31 -10.94
CA PRO A 55 3.33 4.93 -11.72
C PRO A 55 4.44 5.97 -11.53
N LEU A 56 5.68 5.48 -11.50
CA LEU A 56 6.87 6.31 -11.59
C LEU A 56 7.51 5.96 -12.94
N ASP A 57 7.38 6.88 -13.90
CA ASP A 57 8.07 6.79 -15.19
C ASP A 57 9.60 6.69 -15.02
#